data_AF-A0A381PZ91-F1
#
_entry.id   AF-A0A381PZ91-F1
#
_cell.length_a   1.000
_cell.length_b   1.000
_cell.length_c   1.000
_cell.angle_alpha   90.00
_cell.angle_beta   90.00
_cell.angle_gamma   90.00
#
_symmetry.space_group_name_H-M   'P 1'
#
loop_
_entity.id
_entity.type
_entity.pdbx_description
1 polymer ?
#
loop_
_entity_poly.entity_id
_entity_poly.type
_entity_poly.pdbx_seq_one_letter_code
_entity_poly.pdbx_strand_id
1 'polypeptide(L)'
;MAWIEIVPDDEWADSGPLSDLYEVVVDRDYGRIDYIMSVHSLNPRSLAAHDGVYRSAMAGTRTLRKAEREMIALVVSLQNHCHY
;
A
#
# COMPACT_ATOMS: atom_id res chain seq x y z
N MET A 1 -12.23 2.21 4.46
CA MET A 1 -12.60 1.57 3.18
C MET A 1 -12.88 2.61 2.12
N ALA A 2 -12.49 2.33 0.88
CA ALA A 2 -12.73 3.24 -0.25
C ALA A 2 -14.21 3.20 -0.68
N TRP A 3 -14.65 4.28 -1.35
CA TRP A 3 -16.04 4.45 -1.85
C TRP A 3 -16.20 4.03 -3.32
N ILE A 4 -15.20 3.32 -3.85
CA ILE A 4 -15.19 2.79 -5.21
C ILE A 4 -15.28 1.27 -5.17
N GLU A 5 -15.62 0.68 -6.31
CA GLU A 5 -15.45 -0.75 -6.50
C GLU A 5 -13.98 -1.15 -6.32
N ILE A 6 -13.78 -2.27 -5.63
CA ILE A 6 -12.47 -2.89 -5.43
C ILE A 6 -12.62 -4.40 -5.64
N VAL A 7 -11.55 -5.04 -6.08
CA VAL A 7 -11.48 -6.51 -6.14
C VAL A 7 -11.14 -7.02 -4.74
N PRO A 8 -11.93 -7.93 -4.15
CA PRO A 8 -11.64 -8.56 -2.86
C PRO A 8 -10.24 -9.18 -2.84
N ASP A 9 -9.50 -9.05 -1.73
CA ASP A 9 -8.10 -9.45 -1.66
C ASP A 9 -7.88 -10.97 -1.75
N ASP A 10 -8.86 -11.76 -1.35
CA ASP A 10 -8.90 -13.20 -1.51
C ASP A 10 -9.07 -13.67 -2.97
N GLU A 11 -9.47 -12.78 -3.88
CA GLU A 11 -9.57 -13.06 -5.31
C GLU A 11 -8.29 -12.68 -6.11
N TRP A 12 -7.32 -12.00 -5.48
CA TRP A 12 -6.16 -11.44 -6.20
C TRP A 12 -5.21 -12.50 -6.72
N ALA A 13 -5.01 -13.59 -5.96
CA ALA A 13 -4.10 -14.67 -6.32
C ALA A 13 -4.46 -15.31 -7.67
N ASP A 14 -5.75 -15.28 -8.06
CA ASP A 14 -6.26 -15.86 -9.30
C ASP A 14 -6.56 -14.79 -10.38
N SER A 15 -6.34 -13.50 -10.09
CA SER A 15 -6.77 -12.38 -10.93
C SER A 15 -5.65 -11.74 -11.77
N GLY A 16 -5.05 -12.53 -12.67
CA GLY A 16 -4.19 -12.02 -13.75
C GLY A 16 -3.15 -10.98 -13.30
N PRO A 17 -3.12 -9.73 -13.81
CA PRO A 17 -2.10 -8.74 -13.41
C PRO A 17 -2.06 -8.39 -11.91
N LEU A 18 -3.09 -8.72 -11.13
CA LEU A 18 -3.08 -8.58 -9.66
C LEU A 18 -2.34 -9.73 -8.98
N SER A 19 -2.32 -10.94 -9.55
CA SER A 19 -1.61 -12.08 -8.96
C SER A 19 -0.10 -11.81 -8.89
N ASP A 20 0.43 -11.17 -9.92
CA ASP A 20 1.85 -10.78 -9.99
C ASP A 20 2.24 -9.77 -8.89
N LEU A 21 1.28 -8.95 -8.45
CA LEU A 21 1.50 -7.92 -7.44
C LEU A 21 1.13 -8.40 -6.03
N TYR A 22 0.29 -9.43 -5.90
CA TYR A 22 -0.17 -9.95 -4.61
C TYR A 22 0.99 -10.30 -3.68
N GLU A 23 1.93 -11.13 -4.14
CA GLU A 23 3.13 -11.54 -3.37
C GLU A 23 4.02 -10.38 -2.94
N VAL A 24 3.91 -9.25 -3.66
CA VAL A 24 4.68 -8.03 -3.41
C VAL A 24 4.05 -7.24 -2.27
N VAL A 25 2.72 -7.11 -2.23
CA VAL A 25 2.02 -6.19 -1.32
C VAL A 25 1.24 -6.88 -0.19
N VAL A 26 1.16 -8.21 -0.17
CA VAL A 26 0.49 -8.94 0.92
C VAL A 26 1.23 -8.76 2.24
N ASP A 27 0.48 -8.43 3.29
CA ASP A 27 0.97 -8.52 4.65
C ASP A 27 1.13 -10.00 5.00
N ARG A 28 2.38 -10.41 5.26
CA ARG A 28 2.71 -11.83 5.49
C ARG A 28 2.29 -12.34 6.87
N ASP A 29 2.04 -11.45 7.81
CA ASP A 29 1.62 -11.82 9.17
C ASP A 29 0.12 -12.10 9.19
N TYR A 30 -0.67 -11.34 8.42
CA TYR A 30 -2.13 -11.46 8.39
C TYR A 30 -2.70 -12.11 7.11
N GLY A 31 -1.90 -12.26 6.07
CA GLY A 31 -2.34 -12.81 4.78
C GLY A 31 -3.39 -11.94 4.07
N ARG A 32 -3.28 -10.61 4.22
CA ARG A 32 -4.25 -9.64 3.69
C ARG A 32 -3.58 -8.50 2.96
N ILE A 33 -4.30 -7.87 2.04
CA ILE A 33 -3.85 -6.66 1.36
C ILE A 33 -4.37 -5.43 2.12
N ASP A 34 -3.48 -4.49 2.46
CA ASP A 34 -3.90 -3.23 3.04
C ASP A 34 -4.89 -2.49 2.11
N TYR A 35 -5.91 -1.86 2.68
CA TYR A 35 -6.92 -1.18 1.87
C TYR A 35 -6.36 -0.05 0.99
N ILE A 36 -5.23 0.57 1.38
CA ILE A 36 -4.52 1.57 0.57
C ILE A 36 -3.90 0.98 -0.70
N MET A 37 -3.55 -0.31 -0.69
CA MET A 37 -3.15 -1.04 -1.88
C MET A 37 -4.39 -1.55 -2.63
N SER A 38 -5.41 -2.00 -1.88
CA SER A 38 -6.65 -2.53 -2.47
C SER A 38 -7.40 -1.52 -3.33
N VAL A 39 -7.35 -0.22 -2.99
CA VAL A 39 -7.99 0.84 -3.80
C VAL A 39 -7.43 0.94 -5.23
N HIS A 40 -6.24 0.38 -5.49
CA HIS A 40 -5.64 0.34 -6.81
C HIS A 40 -6.00 -0.93 -7.61
N SER A 41 -6.85 -1.82 -7.09
CA SER A 41 -7.17 -3.12 -7.73
C SER A 41 -7.70 -2.98 -9.16
N LEU A 42 -8.46 -1.93 -9.44
CA LEU A 42 -9.01 -1.66 -10.77
C LEU A 42 -7.96 -1.19 -11.79
N ASN A 43 -6.77 -0.80 -11.32
CA ASN A 43 -5.66 -0.35 -12.15
C ASN A 43 -4.31 -0.87 -11.59
N PRO A 44 -3.90 -2.11 -11.94
CA PRO A 44 -2.66 -2.73 -11.45
C PRO A 44 -1.39 -1.91 -11.72
N ARG A 45 -1.37 -1.11 -12.81
CA ARG A 45 -0.24 -0.21 -13.08
C ARG A 45 -0.12 0.90 -12.02
N SER A 46 -1.25 1.40 -11.53
CA SER A 46 -1.27 2.37 -10.44
C SER A 46 -0.82 1.75 -9.12
N LEU A 47 -1.20 0.49 -8.85
CA LEU A 47 -0.75 -0.26 -7.67
C LEU A 47 0.78 -0.37 -7.65
N ALA A 48 1.36 -0.85 -8.75
CA ALA A 48 2.82 -1.00 -8.87
C ALA A 48 3.56 0.34 -8.72
N ALA A 49 3.01 1.42 -9.27
CA ALA A 49 3.58 2.76 -9.13
C ALA A 49 3.53 3.26 -7.68
N HIS A 50 2.42 3.05 -6.97
CA HIS A 50 2.30 3.40 -5.56
C HIS A 50 3.34 2.66 -4.72
N ASP A 51 3.38 1.33 -4.80
CA ASP A 51 4.32 0.49 -4.05
C ASP A 51 5.77 0.92 -4.29
N GLY A 52 6.14 1.20 -5.55
CA GLY A 52 7.48 1.68 -5.91
C GLY A 52 7.87 2.98 -5.21
N VAL A 53 6.97 3.98 -5.19
CA VAL A 53 7.21 5.25 -4.49
C VAL A 53 7.27 5.03 -2.97
N TYR A 54 6.33 4.28 -2.41
CA TYR A 54 6.25 4.00 -0.98
C TYR A 54 7.53 3.31 -0.46
N ARG A 55 7.98 2.23 -1.11
CA ARG A 55 9.23 1.55 -0.73
C ARG A 55 10.43 2.47 -0.84
N SER A 56 10.50 3.27 -1.91
CA SER A 56 11.59 4.22 -2.11
C SER A 56 11.65 5.24 -0.96
N ALA A 57 10.52 5.81 -0.56
CA ALA A 57 10.46 6.75 0.56
C ALA A 57 10.79 6.07 1.90
N MET A 58 10.24 4.89 2.17
CA MET A 58 10.36 4.19 3.46
C MET A 58 11.69 3.46 3.67
N ALA A 59 12.45 3.19 2.61
CA ALA A 59 13.78 2.59 2.69
C ALA A 59 14.92 3.54 2.27
N GLY A 60 14.65 4.55 1.44
CA GLY A 60 15.67 5.34 0.76
C GLY A 60 16.33 6.44 1.60
N THR A 61 15.69 6.93 2.66
CA THR A 61 16.27 8.01 3.48
C THR A 61 17.25 7.46 4.52
N ARG A 62 18.50 7.21 4.09
CA ARG A 62 19.57 6.63 4.94
C ARG A 62 19.83 7.37 6.25
N THR A 63 19.55 8.66 6.31
CA THR A 63 19.79 9.51 7.50
C THR A 63 18.68 9.44 8.53
N LEU A 64 17.55 8.80 8.20
CA LEU A 64 16.43 8.58 9.12
C LEU A 64 16.33 7.10 9.46
N ARG A 65 15.92 6.79 10.69
CA ARG A 65 15.50 5.46 11.11
C ARG A 65 14.09 5.20 10.59
N LYS A 66 13.67 3.92 10.54
CA LYS A 66 12.30 3.55 10.17
C LYS A 66 11.28 4.33 11.01
N ALA A 67 11.41 4.28 12.34
CA ALA A 67 10.51 4.98 13.26
C ALA A 67 10.43 6.50 13.00
N GLU A 68 11.51 7.14 12.57
CA GLU A 68 11.49 8.58 12.25
C GLU A 68 10.70 8.89 10.98
N ARG A 69 10.79 8.01 9.96
CA ARG A 69 9.95 8.13 8.77
C ARG A 69 8.47 7.91 9.07
N GLU A 70 8.15 6.91 9.91
CA GLU A 70 6.77 6.67 10.37
C GLU A 70 6.23 7.86 11.18
N MET A 71 7.04 8.48 12.04
CA MET A 71 6.64 9.69 12.78
C MET A 71 6.32 10.86 11.84
N ILE A 72 7.12 11.05 10.77
CA ILE A 72 6.84 12.07 9.75
C ILE A 72 5.50 11.75 9.06
N ALA A 73 5.29 10.51 8.63
CA ALA A 73 4.04 10.08 8.00
C ALA A 73 2.83 10.34 8.92
N LEU A 74 2.92 9.97 10.20
CA LEU A 74 1.87 10.21 11.19
C LEU A 74 1.55 11.71 11.35
N VAL A 75 2.58 12.55 11.55
CA VAL A 75 2.37 13.99 11.74
C VAL A 75 1.73 14.61 10.49
N VAL A 76 2.19 14.25 9.29
CA VAL A 76 1.61 14.72 8.03
C VAL A 76 0.15 14.28 7.89
N SER A 77 -0.19 13.04 8.23
CA SER A 77 -1.57 12.55 8.21
C SER A 77 -2.46 13.31 9.19
N LEU A 78 -1.99 13.57 10.42
CA LEU A 78 -2.72 14.33 11.42
C LEU A 78 -2.98 15.78 10.95
N GLN A 79 -1.99 16.45 10.37
CA GLN A 79 -2.15 17.80 9.83
C GLN A 79 -3.13 17.87 8.66
N ASN A 80 -3.25 16.79 7.88
CA ASN A 80 -4.18 16.70 6.76
C ASN A 80 -5.53 16.08 7.13
N HIS A 81 -5.77 15.77 8.42
CA HIS A 81 -6.97 15.07 8.88
C HIS A 81 -7.23 13.75 8.11
N CYS A 82 -6.16 13.06 7.72
CA CYS A 82 -6.24 11.78 7.03
C CYS A 82 -6.47 10.66 8.05
N HIS A 83 -7.69 10.11 8.08
CA HIS A 83 -8.12 9.16 9.12
C HIS A 83 -7.74 7.70 8.87
N TYR A 84 -7.56 7.31 7.60
CA TYR A 84 -7.27 5.94 7.19
C TYR A 84 -6.20 5.29 8.08
#